data_AF-A0A6G2Q6A5-F1
#
_entry.id   AF-A0A6G2Q6A5-F1
#
_cell.length_a   1.000
_cell.length_b   1.000
_cell.length_c   1.000
_cell.angle_alpha   90.00
_cell.angle_beta   90.00
_cell.angle_gamma   90.00
#
_symmetry.space_group_name_H-M   'P 1'
#
loop_
_entity.id
_entity.type
_entity.pdbx_description
1 polymer ?
#
loop_
_entity_poly.entity_id
_entity_poly.type
_entity_poly.pdbx_seq_one_letter_code
_entity_poly.pdbx_strand_id
1 'polypeptide(L)'
;ADYARRLRHDPTAPFDPEPLMTARDAAAVTPSQARTRPAVLHGPRGLAERIRPVIAALADPDVGAPAEGPGRDRARELLDAAADVLDAAARSIRRGTPAEVRPESTDVLRVDEEHEVLKGPARQAAERLVELLGEASEVAGSGCAHGRTATPPGPVGAQFLVRPTMLQLVPVVVRAVRRELRRDSPVFRHAVRLAAVATLGYLVAAR
;
A
#
# COMPACT_ATOMS: atom_id res chain seq x y z
N ALA A 1 -0.41 6.40 -11.82
CA ALA A 1 -0.94 7.74 -12.09
C ALA A 1 -0.47 8.23 -13.45
N ASP A 2 0.83 8.52 -13.63
CA ASP A 2 1.37 9.04 -14.90
C ASP A 2 0.97 8.23 -16.14
N TYR A 3 1.15 6.90 -16.09
CA TYR A 3 0.75 6.03 -17.20
C TYR A 3 -0.74 6.13 -17.58
N ALA A 4 -1.63 6.22 -16.59
CA ALA A 4 -3.07 6.39 -16.86
C ALA A 4 -3.37 7.74 -17.54
N ARG A 5 -2.66 8.81 -17.15
CA ARG A 5 -2.76 10.12 -17.83
C ARG A 5 -2.27 10.07 -19.26
N ARG A 6 -1.19 9.31 -19.55
CA ARG A 6 -0.73 9.12 -20.93
C ARG A 6 -1.77 8.37 -21.76
N LEU A 7 -2.31 7.27 -21.24
CA LEU A 7 -3.33 6.45 -21.91
C LEU A 7 -4.63 7.22 -22.21
N ARG A 8 -4.98 8.19 -21.35
CA ARG A 8 -6.10 9.10 -21.58
C ARG A 8 -5.95 9.85 -22.92
N HIS A 9 -4.74 10.30 -23.23
CA HIS A 9 -4.43 11.07 -24.44
C HIS A 9 -4.05 10.19 -25.63
N ASP A 10 -3.17 9.22 -25.42
CA ASP A 10 -2.70 8.26 -26.42
C ASP A 10 -2.99 6.83 -25.92
N PRO A 11 -3.98 6.13 -26.51
CA PRO A 11 -4.38 4.79 -26.05
C PRO A 11 -3.28 3.74 -26.21
N THR A 12 -2.30 3.99 -27.09
CA THR A 12 -1.20 3.07 -27.41
C THR A 12 0.11 3.48 -26.74
N ALA A 13 0.06 4.45 -25.82
CA ALA A 13 1.24 4.97 -25.16
C ALA A 13 2.05 3.84 -24.50
N PRO A 14 3.38 3.76 -24.73
CA PRO A 14 4.18 2.70 -24.15
C PRO A 14 4.28 2.85 -22.62
N PHE A 15 4.35 1.71 -21.95
CA PHE A 15 4.63 1.64 -20.52
C PHE A 15 6.15 1.72 -20.28
N ASP A 16 6.57 2.57 -19.35
CA ASP A 16 7.95 2.59 -18.87
C ASP A 16 8.10 1.55 -17.74
N PRO A 17 8.88 0.47 -17.94
CA PRO A 17 9.04 -0.57 -16.94
C PRO A 17 9.91 -0.16 -15.75
N GLU A 18 10.77 0.85 -15.91
CA GLU A 18 11.83 1.17 -14.95
C GLU A 18 11.31 1.46 -13.53
N PRO A 19 10.20 2.20 -13.32
CA PRO A 19 9.66 2.43 -11.99
C PRO A 19 9.21 1.14 -11.28
N LEU A 20 8.68 0.15 -12.02
CA LEU A 20 8.29 -1.13 -11.43
C LEU A 20 9.51 -2.01 -11.13
N MET A 21 10.53 -1.98 -11.98
CA MET A 21 11.79 -2.67 -11.72
C MET A 21 12.46 -2.11 -10.45
N THR A 22 12.55 -0.78 -10.34
CA THR A 22 13.05 -0.10 -9.14
C THR A 22 12.26 -0.51 -7.88
N ALA A 23 10.92 -0.55 -7.97
CA ALA A 23 10.08 -0.95 -6.84
C ALA A 23 10.25 -2.44 -6.47
N ARG A 24 10.50 -3.30 -7.45
CA ARG A 24 10.78 -4.73 -7.25
C ARG A 24 12.12 -4.93 -6.54
N ASP A 25 13.15 -4.22 -6.97
CA ASP A 25 14.48 -4.29 -6.37
C ASP A 25 14.47 -3.73 -4.94
N ALA A 26 13.78 -2.62 -4.71
CA ALA A 26 13.60 -2.06 -3.37
C ALA A 26 12.84 -3.00 -2.42
N ALA A 27 11.95 -3.83 -2.96
CA ALA A 27 11.18 -4.81 -2.20
C ALA A 27 11.86 -6.19 -2.11
N ALA A 28 13.09 -6.33 -2.62
CA ALA A 28 13.80 -7.61 -2.64
C ALA A 28 14.05 -8.12 -1.22
N VAL A 29 13.65 -9.36 -1.00
CA VAL A 29 13.84 -10.10 0.25
C VAL A 29 14.53 -11.42 -0.05
N THR A 30 15.16 -12.03 0.95
CA THR A 30 15.79 -13.33 0.75
C THR A 30 14.73 -14.40 0.43
N PRO A 31 15.07 -15.48 -0.30
CA PRO A 31 14.12 -16.57 -0.63
C PRO A 31 13.48 -17.21 0.60
N SER A 32 14.20 -17.24 1.74
CA SER A 32 13.64 -17.70 3.01
C SER A 32 12.57 -16.73 3.54
N GLN A 33 12.85 -15.43 3.53
CA GLN A 33 11.88 -14.41 3.95
C GLN A 33 10.65 -14.38 3.05
N ALA A 34 10.82 -14.58 1.73
CA ALA A 34 9.70 -14.61 0.79
C ALA A 34 8.66 -15.70 1.12
N ARG A 35 9.10 -16.87 1.59
CA ARG A 35 8.24 -18.03 1.88
C ARG A 35 7.37 -17.86 3.13
N THR A 36 7.85 -17.10 4.10
CA THR A 36 7.17 -16.93 5.40
C THR A 36 6.60 -15.53 5.60
N ARG A 37 6.73 -14.64 4.61
CA ARG A 37 6.28 -13.25 4.72
C ARG A 37 4.74 -13.23 4.73
N PRO A 38 4.12 -12.68 5.79
CA PRO A 38 2.67 -12.48 5.82
C PRO A 38 2.21 -11.55 4.69
N ALA A 39 0.99 -11.78 4.22
CA ALA A 39 0.42 -11.07 3.07
C ALA A 39 0.47 -9.53 3.23
N VAL A 40 0.14 -9.05 4.44
CA VAL A 40 0.15 -7.63 4.82
C VAL A 40 1.51 -6.97 4.65
N LEU A 41 2.60 -7.74 4.69
CA LEU A 41 3.94 -7.19 4.55
C LEU A 41 4.40 -7.10 3.10
N HIS A 42 3.73 -7.67 2.10
CA HIS A 42 4.21 -7.65 0.70
C HIS A 42 4.32 -6.24 0.09
N GLY A 43 3.67 -5.25 0.70
CA GLY A 43 3.68 -3.86 0.25
C GLY A 43 2.88 -3.65 -1.03
N PRO A 44 2.76 -2.39 -1.49
CA PRO A 44 1.86 -2.01 -2.58
C PRO A 44 2.32 -2.45 -3.99
N ARG A 45 3.51 -3.07 -4.12
CA ARG A 45 4.08 -3.46 -5.42
C ARG A 45 3.18 -4.38 -6.22
N GLY A 46 2.69 -5.46 -5.61
CA GLY A 46 1.87 -6.46 -6.31
C GLY A 46 0.56 -5.87 -6.84
N LEU A 47 0.05 -4.85 -6.15
CA LEU A 47 -1.14 -4.13 -6.58
C LEU A 47 -0.86 -3.25 -7.80
N ALA A 48 0.26 -2.51 -7.81
CA ALA A 48 0.68 -1.74 -8.98
C ALA A 48 0.87 -2.63 -10.23
N GLU A 49 1.45 -3.82 -10.05
CA GLU A 49 1.61 -4.80 -11.13
C GLU A 49 0.28 -5.35 -11.67
N ARG A 50 -0.74 -5.48 -10.81
CA ARG A 50 -2.11 -5.88 -11.20
C ARG A 50 -2.90 -4.77 -11.87
N ILE A 51 -2.73 -3.52 -11.43
CA ILE A 51 -3.44 -2.37 -12.01
C ILE A 51 -2.96 -2.09 -13.44
N ARG A 52 -1.66 -2.20 -13.69
CA ARG A 52 -1.05 -1.87 -15.00
C ARG A 52 -1.76 -2.51 -16.20
N PRO A 53 -1.94 -3.86 -16.28
CA PRO A 53 -2.60 -4.47 -17.44
C PRO A 53 -4.07 -4.05 -17.56
N VAL A 54 -4.75 -3.74 -16.46
CA VAL A 54 -6.18 -3.35 -16.49
C VAL A 54 -6.36 -1.96 -17.10
N ILE A 55 -5.56 -0.98 -16.70
CA ILE A 55 -5.62 0.36 -17.30
C ILE A 55 -5.18 0.34 -18.77
N ALA A 56 -4.24 -0.54 -19.15
CA ALA A 56 -3.85 -0.74 -20.53
C ALA A 56 -4.99 -1.36 -21.36
N ALA A 57 -5.60 -2.44 -20.86
CA ALA A 57 -6.72 -3.09 -21.53
C ALA A 57 -7.94 -2.18 -21.67
N LEU A 58 -8.20 -1.30 -20.70
CA LEU A 58 -9.28 -0.32 -20.79
C LEU A 58 -9.04 0.72 -21.90
N ALA A 59 -7.79 1.12 -22.11
CA ALA A 59 -7.40 2.15 -23.07
C ALA A 59 -7.20 1.61 -24.50
N ASP A 60 -6.86 0.32 -24.64
CA ASP A 60 -6.57 -0.33 -25.91
C ASP A 60 -7.84 -0.42 -26.79
N PRO A 61 -7.84 0.18 -28.00
CA PRO A 61 -9.02 0.19 -28.88
C PRO A 61 -9.38 -1.16 -29.48
N ASP A 62 -8.43 -2.12 -29.51
CA ASP A 62 -8.66 -3.46 -30.04
C ASP A 62 -9.25 -4.40 -28.99
N VAL A 63 -9.06 -4.08 -27.70
CA VAL A 63 -9.46 -4.93 -26.57
C VAL A 63 -10.58 -4.30 -25.75
N GLY A 64 -10.48 -3.02 -25.43
CA GLY A 64 -11.32 -2.32 -24.46
C GLY A 64 -12.21 -1.25 -25.10
N ALA A 65 -12.04 -0.01 -24.66
CA ALA A 65 -12.88 1.10 -25.12
C ALA A 65 -12.54 1.47 -26.57
N PRO A 66 -13.54 1.81 -27.40
CA PRO A 66 -13.31 2.18 -28.79
C PRO A 66 -12.36 3.37 -28.92
N ALA A 67 -11.72 3.52 -30.08
CA ALA A 67 -10.78 4.61 -30.34
C ALA A 67 -11.44 6.00 -30.19
N GLU A 68 -12.71 6.13 -30.55
CA GLU A 68 -13.51 7.36 -30.57
C GLU A 68 -14.93 7.14 -30.05
N GLY A 69 -15.64 8.24 -29.78
CA GLY A 69 -17.03 8.25 -29.36
C GLY A 69 -17.23 8.19 -27.84
N PRO A 70 -18.50 8.03 -27.38
CA PRO A 70 -18.84 8.21 -25.98
C PRO A 70 -18.20 7.16 -25.06
N GLY A 71 -17.95 5.94 -25.57
CA GLY A 71 -17.20 4.92 -24.83
C GLY A 71 -15.74 5.32 -24.60
N ARG A 72 -15.11 6.02 -25.55
CA ARG A 72 -13.75 6.54 -25.37
C ARG A 72 -13.72 7.64 -24.32
N ASP A 73 -14.68 8.56 -24.38
CA ASP A 73 -14.75 9.68 -23.44
C ASP A 73 -14.97 9.17 -22.02
N ARG A 74 -15.83 8.16 -21.84
CA ARG A 74 -15.98 7.48 -20.55
C ARG A 74 -14.68 6.82 -20.07
N ALA A 75 -13.94 6.14 -20.93
CA ALA A 75 -12.64 5.57 -20.56
C ALA A 75 -11.61 6.65 -20.17
N ARG A 76 -11.62 7.81 -20.84
CA ARG A 76 -10.76 8.95 -20.49
C ARG A 76 -11.07 9.52 -19.11
N GLU A 77 -12.35 9.62 -18.75
CA GLU A 77 -12.78 10.05 -17.41
C GLU A 77 -12.33 9.06 -16.33
N LEU A 78 -12.53 7.76 -16.56
CA LEU A 78 -12.11 6.71 -15.64
C LEU A 78 -10.59 6.68 -15.45
N LEU A 79 -9.82 6.85 -16.53
CA LEU A 79 -8.35 6.92 -16.47
C LEU A 79 -7.85 8.16 -15.71
N ASP A 80 -8.54 9.30 -15.84
CA ASP A 80 -8.22 10.51 -15.08
C ASP A 80 -8.50 10.33 -13.59
N ALA A 81 -9.68 9.82 -13.25
CA ALA A 81 -10.06 9.52 -11.87
C ALA A 81 -9.13 8.46 -11.24
N ALA A 82 -8.76 7.43 -12.00
CA ALA A 82 -7.78 6.44 -11.57
C ALA A 82 -6.40 7.08 -11.31
N ALA A 83 -5.96 8.02 -12.16
CA ALA A 83 -4.70 8.72 -11.95
C ALA A 83 -4.70 9.52 -10.64
N ASP A 84 -5.81 10.18 -10.31
CA ASP A 84 -5.97 10.92 -9.06
C ASP A 84 -5.94 10.03 -7.83
N VAL A 85 -6.69 8.92 -7.84
CA VAL A 85 -6.68 7.95 -6.73
C VAL A 85 -5.28 7.40 -6.51
N LEU A 86 -4.58 7.03 -7.58
CA LEU A 86 -3.21 6.52 -7.48
C LEU A 86 -2.23 7.56 -6.95
N ASP A 87 -2.38 8.84 -7.30
CA ASP A 87 -1.54 9.90 -6.76
C ASP A 87 -1.87 10.21 -5.30
N ALA A 88 -3.14 10.19 -4.91
CA ALA A 88 -3.57 10.31 -3.52
C ALA A 88 -3.01 9.16 -2.67
N ALA A 89 -3.12 7.92 -3.14
CA ALA A 89 -2.55 6.75 -2.49
C ALA A 89 -1.01 6.86 -2.40
N ALA A 90 -0.33 7.22 -3.48
CA ALA A 90 1.12 7.40 -3.47
C ALA A 90 1.57 8.54 -2.52
N ARG A 91 0.82 9.65 -2.46
CA ARG A 91 1.07 10.74 -1.52
C ARG A 91 0.88 10.29 -0.08
N SER A 92 -0.22 9.58 0.21
CA SER A 92 -0.52 9.00 1.51
C SER A 92 0.60 8.07 1.97
N ILE A 93 1.02 7.12 1.13
CA ILE A 93 2.09 6.17 1.46
C ILE A 93 3.43 6.90 1.70
N ARG A 94 3.77 7.90 0.86
CA ARG A 94 5.04 8.64 1.00
C ARG A 94 5.07 9.58 2.20
N ARG A 95 3.93 10.14 2.60
CA ARG A 95 3.85 11.17 3.66
C ARG A 95 3.29 10.64 4.97
N GLY A 96 2.71 9.44 4.99
CA GLY A 96 1.98 8.91 6.14
C GLY A 96 0.71 9.69 6.48
N THR A 97 0.15 10.43 5.52
CA THR A 97 -1.07 11.23 5.68
C THR A 97 -2.28 10.47 5.14
N PRO A 98 -3.51 10.76 5.61
CA PRO A 98 -4.71 10.17 5.03
C PRO A 98 -4.76 10.33 3.50
N ALA A 99 -5.31 9.34 2.80
CA ALA A 99 -5.52 9.42 1.36
C ALA A 99 -6.68 10.36 1.05
N GLU A 100 -6.36 11.57 0.63
CA GLU A 100 -7.34 12.56 0.19
C GLU A 100 -7.57 12.41 -1.32
N VAL A 101 -8.64 11.70 -1.67
CA VAL A 101 -9.13 11.60 -3.06
C VAL A 101 -10.18 12.67 -3.26
N ARG A 102 -10.15 13.32 -4.43
CA ARG A 102 -11.15 14.34 -4.77
C ARG A 102 -12.52 13.68 -4.91
N PRO A 103 -13.60 14.27 -4.35
CA PRO A 103 -14.94 13.69 -4.40
C PRO A 103 -15.43 13.46 -5.84
N GLU A 104 -15.11 14.38 -6.75
CA GLU A 104 -15.42 14.23 -8.17
C GLU A 104 -14.80 12.98 -8.80
N SER A 105 -13.56 12.63 -8.43
CA SER A 105 -12.89 11.42 -8.92
C SER A 105 -13.56 10.16 -8.34
N THR A 106 -14.02 10.20 -7.09
CA THR A 106 -14.77 9.08 -6.51
C THR A 106 -16.15 8.89 -7.13
N ASP A 107 -16.81 9.98 -7.50
CA ASP A 107 -18.12 9.92 -8.14
C ASP A 107 -18.02 9.35 -9.57
N VAL A 108 -17.00 9.75 -10.33
CA VAL A 108 -16.71 9.20 -11.67
C VAL A 108 -16.48 7.68 -11.64
N LEU A 109 -15.85 7.16 -10.58
CA LEU A 109 -15.56 5.74 -10.41
C LEU A 109 -16.78 4.91 -9.98
N ARG A 110 -17.89 5.54 -9.56
CA ARG A 110 -19.13 4.81 -9.33
C ARG A 110 -19.70 4.39 -10.68
N VAL A 111 -19.80 3.08 -10.89
CA VAL A 111 -20.46 2.52 -12.06
C VAL A 111 -21.97 2.57 -11.81
N ASP A 112 -22.66 3.44 -12.53
CA ASP A 112 -24.11 3.43 -12.61
C ASP A 112 -24.52 2.53 -13.78
N GLU A 113 -25.03 1.33 -13.48
CA GLU A 113 -25.35 0.32 -14.49
C GLU A 113 -26.37 0.81 -15.53
N GLU A 114 -27.24 1.75 -15.17
CA GLU A 114 -28.29 2.29 -16.05
C GLU A 114 -27.73 3.26 -17.09
N HIS A 115 -26.64 3.96 -16.76
CA HIS A 115 -26.00 4.98 -17.61
C HIS A 115 -24.64 4.53 -18.16
N GLU A 116 -24.27 3.26 -17.95
CA GLU A 116 -22.96 2.77 -18.36
C GLU A 116 -22.87 2.62 -19.89
N VAL A 117 -21.96 3.40 -20.48
CA VAL A 117 -21.72 3.45 -21.91
C VAL A 117 -20.76 2.33 -22.34
N LEU A 118 -19.87 1.89 -21.44
CA LEU A 118 -18.92 0.82 -21.70
C LEU A 118 -19.62 -0.54 -21.75
N LYS A 119 -19.22 -1.37 -22.71
CA LYS A 119 -19.79 -2.70 -22.93
C LYS A 119 -18.71 -3.77 -23.03
N GLY A 120 -19.09 -5.01 -22.75
CA GLY A 120 -18.24 -6.18 -22.94
C GLY A 120 -16.89 -6.08 -22.18
N PRO A 121 -15.75 -6.34 -22.84
CA PRO A 121 -14.44 -6.33 -22.20
C PRO A 121 -14.06 -4.98 -21.56
N ALA A 122 -14.49 -3.86 -22.16
CA ALA A 122 -14.23 -2.52 -21.64
C ALA A 122 -14.89 -2.31 -20.28
N ARG A 123 -16.15 -2.77 -20.15
CA ARG A 123 -16.90 -2.72 -18.88
C ARG A 123 -16.24 -3.59 -17.81
N GLN A 124 -15.84 -4.81 -18.18
CA GLN A 124 -15.15 -5.72 -17.27
C GLN A 124 -13.81 -5.13 -16.79
N ALA A 125 -13.05 -4.49 -17.68
CA ALA A 125 -11.82 -3.80 -17.31
C ALA A 125 -12.09 -2.62 -16.36
N ALA A 126 -13.15 -1.84 -16.59
CA ALA A 126 -13.55 -0.74 -15.72
C ALA A 126 -13.96 -1.23 -14.32
N GLU A 127 -14.82 -2.24 -14.21
CA GLU A 127 -15.22 -2.84 -12.94
C GLU A 127 -14.01 -3.36 -12.16
N ARG A 128 -13.12 -4.08 -12.86
CA ARG A 128 -11.88 -4.59 -12.25
C ARG A 128 -10.95 -3.46 -11.81
N LEU A 129 -10.90 -2.36 -12.55
CA LEU A 129 -10.12 -1.19 -12.17
C LEU A 129 -10.64 -0.57 -10.88
N VAL A 130 -11.96 -0.38 -10.75
CA VAL A 130 -12.59 0.16 -9.54
C VAL A 130 -12.26 -0.68 -8.31
N GLU A 131 -12.36 -2.01 -8.42
CA GLU A 131 -12.00 -2.93 -7.33
C GLU A 131 -10.53 -2.77 -6.90
N LEU A 132 -9.61 -2.73 -7.87
CA LEU A 132 -8.17 -2.57 -7.60
C LEU A 132 -7.83 -1.20 -6.99
N LEU A 133 -8.54 -0.14 -7.38
CA LEU A 133 -8.38 1.20 -6.82
C LEU A 133 -8.93 1.29 -5.39
N GLY A 134 -10.00 0.55 -5.09
CA GLY A 134 -10.51 0.36 -3.73
C GLY A 134 -9.45 -0.31 -2.85
N GLU A 135 -8.88 -1.42 -3.32
CA GLU A 135 -7.78 -2.12 -2.63
C GLU A 135 -6.57 -1.18 -2.42
N ALA A 136 -6.24 -0.33 -3.39
CA ALA A 136 -5.13 0.63 -3.28
C ALA A 136 -5.38 1.69 -2.21
N SER A 137 -6.60 2.19 -2.13
CA SER A 137 -7.01 3.17 -1.13
C SER A 137 -7.00 2.58 0.28
N GLU A 138 -7.47 1.34 0.45
CA GLU A 138 -7.41 0.61 1.72
C GLU A 138 -5.97 0.37 2.20
N VAL A 139 -5.08 -0.04 1.29
CA VAL A 139 -3.65 -0.22 1.59
C VAL A 139 -3.00 1.11 2.00
N ALA A 140 -3.34 2.20 1.32
CA ALA A 140 -2.84 3.53 1.68
C ALA A 140 -3.37 4.01 3.05
N GLY A 141 -4.66 3.78 3.33
CA GLY A 141 -5.30 4.14 4.60
C GLY A 141 -4.80 3.33 5.80
N SER A 142 -4.54 2.04 5.61
CA SER A 142 -4.07 1.12 6.66
C SER A 142 -2.72 1.54 7.27
N GLY A 143 -1.83 2.13 6.45
CA GLY A 143 -0.55 2.69 6.91
C GLY A 143 -0.73 3.90 7.85
N CYS A 144 -1.83 4.64 7.72
CA CYS A 144 -2.13 5.83 8.52
C CYS A 144 -2.79 5.49 9.87
N ALA A 145 -3.53 4.37 9.94
CA ALA A 145 -4.24 3.96 11.16
C ALA A 145 -3.32 3.61 12.33
N HIS A 146 -2.08 3.17 12.04
CA HIS A 146 -1.08 2.83 13.07
C HIS A 146 -0.28 4.05 13.61
N GLY A 147 -0.53 5.26 13.08
CA GLY A 147 0.29 6.46 13.32
C GLY A 147 -0.23 7.44 14.38
N ARG A 148 -1.37 7.22 15.03
CA ARG A 148 -1.87 8.13 16.08
C ARG A 148 -1.18 7.92 17.43
N THR A 149 0.13 8.16 17.47
CA THR A 149 0.77 8.75 18.66
C THR A 149 1.62 9.91 18.20
N ALA A 150 1.16 11.13 18.52
CA ALA A 150 1.77 12.39 18.14
C ALA A 150 3.27 12.41 18.47
N THR A 151 4.10 12.78 17.49
CA THR A 151 5.50 13.19 17.68
C THR A 151 5.72 14.50 16.92
N PRO A 152 6.46 15.49 17.47
CA PRO A 152 6.58 16.82 16.86
C PRO A 152 7.44 16.82 15.58
N PRO A 153 7.33 17.86 14.72
CA PRO A 153 7.95 17.88 13.40
C PRO A 153 9.46 18.13 13.48
N GLY A 154 10.25 17.23 12.90
CA GLY A 154 11.68 17.43 12.59
C GLY A 154 11.88 17.76 11.10
N PRO A 155 13.00 18.41 10.73
CA PRO A 155 13.14 19.06 9.43
C PRO A 155 13.30 18.08 8.26
N VAL A 156 12.80 18.55 7.12
CA VAL A 156 12.63 17.86 5.86
C VAL A 156 13.98 17.53 5.21
N GLY A 157 14.19 16.25 4.90
CA GLY A 157 15.28 15.78 4.06
C GLY A 157 14.99 14.35 3.61
N ALA A 158 14.42 14.20 2.42
CA ALA A 158 14.14 12.92 1.81
C ALA A 158 15.46 12.18 1.53
N GLN A 159 15.61 11.00 2.14
CA GLN A 159 16.56 9.99 1.71
C GLN A 159 15.80 8.67 1.74
N PHE A 160 15.88 7.92 0.65
CA PHE A 160 15.39 6.55 0.51
C PHE A 160 15.58 5.81 1.84
N LEU A 161 14.53 5.13 2.33
CA LEU A 161 14.61 4.37 3.58
C LEU A 161 15.58 3.21 3.37
N VAL A 162 16.87 3.50 3.51
CA VAL A 162 17.97 2.55 3.66
C VAL A 162 17.54 1.66 4.80
N ARG A 163 17.47 0.36 4.54
CA ARG A 163 17.15 -0.65 5.55
C ARG A 163 18.09 -0.44 6.73
N PRO A 164 17.61 0.02 7.90
CA PRO A 164 18.48 0.21 9.04
C PRO A 164 19.05 -1.15 9.42
N THR A 165 20.37 -1.22 9.58
CA THR A 165 21.06 -2.40 10.11
C THR A 165 20.42 -2.79 11.45
N MET A 166 20.29 -4.09 11.72
CA MET A 166 19.59 -4.64 12.91
C MET A 166 19.97 -3.96 14.24
N LEU A 167 21.19 -3.43 14.36
CA LEU A 167 21.67 -2.69 15.54
C LEU A 167 20.93 -1.36 15.78
N GLN A 168 20.47 -0.68 14.73
CA GLN A 168 19.71 0.57 14.84
C GLN A 168 18.25 0.35 15.28
N LEU A 169 17.76 -0.90 15.28
CA LEU A 169 16.43 -1.27 15.82
C LEU A 169 16.46 -1.52 17.33
N VAL A 170 17.65 -1.74 17.92
CA VAL A 170 17.82 -2.00 19.37
C VAL A 170 17.15 -0.93 20.25
N PRO A 171 17.35 0.39 20.05
CA PRO A 171 16.73 1.39 20.92
C PRO A 171 15.19 1.44 20.80
N VAL A 172 14.64 1.09 19.63
CA VAL A 172 13.17 1.01 19.42
C VAL A 172 12.60 -0.18 20.20
N VAL A 173 13.24 -1.34 20.11
CA VAL A 173 12.86 -2.55 20.87
C VAL A 173 13.00 -2.30 22.37
N VAL A 174 14.09 -1.70 22.84
CA VAL A 174 14.29 -1.36 24.26
C VAL A 174 13.22 -0.39 24.75
N ARG A 175 12.81 0.60 23.95
CA ARG A 175 11.77 1.56 24.30
C ARG A 175 10.37 0.92 24.32
N ALA A 176 10.11 -0.04 23.44
CA ALA A 176 8.89 -0.85 23.43
C ALA A 176 8.82 -1.75 24.67
N VAL A 177 9.90 -2.46 24.99
CA VAL A 177 10.03 -3.28 26.20
C VAL A 177 9.89 -2.43 27.47
N ARG A 178 10.50 -1.23 27.51
CA ARG A 178 10.32 -0.29 28.63
C ARG A 178 8.89 0.22 28.78
N ARG A 179 8.15 0.37 27.68
CA ARG A 179 6.72 0.74 27.73
C ARG A 179 5.84 -0.38 28.24
N GLU A 180 6.22 -1.64 27.97
CA GLU A 180 5.50 -2.83 28.44
C GLU A 180 5.88 -3.23 29.87
N LEU A 181 7.03 -2.75 30.36
CA LEU A 181 7.46 -2.78 31.77
C LEU A 181 6.69 -1.79 32.65
N ARG A 182 5.38 -1.63 32.44
CA ARG A 182 4.50 -0.95 33.40
C ARG A 182 4.16 -1.93 34.52
N ARG A 183 4.27 -1.47 35.77
CA ARG A 183 4.08 -2.25 37.01
C ARG A 183 2.71 -2.96 37.13
N ASP A 184 1.76 -2.62 36.27
CA ASP A 184 0.41 -3.20 36.25
C ASP A 184 0.21 -4.35 35.24
N SER A 185 1.22 -4.70 34.44
CA SER A 185 1.09 -5.82 33.49
C SER A 185 1.11 -7.19 34.20
N PRO A 186 0.08 -8.04 34.02
CA PRO A 186 0.04 -9.39 34.60
C PRO A 186 1.21 -10.27 34.14
N VAL A 187 1.73 -10.04 32.92
CA VAL A 187 2.87 -10.77 32.35
C VAL A 187 4.15 -10.50 33.14
N PHE A 188 4.40 -9.25 33.54
CA PHE A 188 5.57 -8.88 34.32
C PHE A 188 5.55 -9.52 35.72
N ARG A 189 4.39 -9.56 36.38
CA ARG A 189 4.25 -10.25 37.69
C ARG A 189 4.54 -11.74 37.57
N HIS A 190 4.10 -12.37 36.48
CA HIS A 190 4.34 -13.79 36.28
C HIS A 190 5.82 -14.09 35.99
N ALA A 191 6.47 -13.27 35.15
CA ALA A 191 7.89 -13.37 34.86
C ALA A 191 8.76 -13.19 36.11
N VAL A 192 8.44 -12.21 36.98
CA VAL A 192 9.16 -12.00 38.25
C VAL A 192 8.95 -13.17 39.20
N ARG A 193 7.73 -13.70 39.32
CA ARG A 193 7.46 -14.90 40.14
C ARG A 193 8.25 -16.12 39.65
N LEU A 194 8.29 -16.35 38.33
CA LEU A 194 9.06 -17.44 37.74
C LEU A 194 10.57 -17.28 37.97
N ALA A 195 11.10 -16.06 37.81
CA ALA A 195 12.51 -15.78 38.08
C ALA A 195 12.86 -16.03 39.55
N ALA A 196 12.03 -15.58 40.49
CA ALA A 196 12.22 -15.84 41.92
C ALA A 196 12.22 -17.34 42.23
N VAL A 197 11.24 -18.10 41.72
CA VAL A 197 11.16 -19.56 41.91
C VAL A 197 12.38 -20.26 41.32
N ALA A 198 12.82 -19.87 40.13
CA ALA A 198 14.00 -20.46 39.50
C ALA A 198 15.29 -20.19 40.31
N THR A 199 15.48 -18.97 40.81
CA THR A 199 16.65 -18.62 41.64
C THR A 199 16.63 -19.34 42.99
N LEU A 200 15.47 -19.46 43.62
CA LEU A 200 15.31 -20.24 44.86
C LEU A 200 15.57 -21.73 44.61
N GLY A 201 15.04 -22.29 43.51
CA GLY A 201 15.31 -23.67 43.11
C GLY A 201 16.80 -23.91 42.88
N TYR A 202 17.50 -22.97 42.24
CA TYR A 202 18.94 -23.08 42.03
C TYR A 202 19.74 -22.99 43.34
N LEU A 203 19.37 -22.08 44.25
CA LEU A 203 20.02 -21.96 45.56
C LEU A 203 19.76 -23.16 46.48
N VAL A 204 18.58 -23.77 46.37
CA VAL A 204 18.23 -25.01 47.09
C VAL A 204 18.95 -26.22 46.48
N ALA A 205 19.09 -26.27 45.16
CA ALA A 205 19.83 -27.35 44.47
C ALA A 205 21.35 -27.22 44.61
N ALA A 206 21.88 -26.02 44.89
CA ALA A 206 23.29 -25.76 45.10
C ALA A 206 23.73 -25.93 46.58
N ARG A 207 22.83 -26.40 47.46
CA ARG A 207 23.12 -26.73 48.86
C ARG A 207 23.10 -28.24 49.08
#